data_AF-G6EYJ7-F1
#
_entry.id   AF-G6EYJ7-F1
#
_cell.length_a   1.000
_cell.length_b   1.000
_cell.length_c   1.000
_cell.angle_alpha   90.00
_cell.angle_beta   90.00
_cell.angle_gamma   90.00
#
_symmetry.space_group_name_H-M   'P 1'
#
loop_
_entity.id
_entity.type
_entity.pdbx_description
1 polymer ?
#
loop_
_entity_poly.entity_id
_entity_poly.type
_entity_poly.pdbx_seq_one_letter_code
_entity_poly.pdbx_strand_id
1 'polypeptide(L)'
;MFFSLSPFSLIKKRNQLFLTAACSVFVTLSSSVAAMAQVSVNQSALNSLGDAHKTKSKEIKKTSKQPEKKRRTQSQKKKVATPDAKPQPAAAKPVVLPTIPPAPPPVPVFKDANLVVPLHPPAPPPMPKVVNEAKGEVRATKLHTLLIFDDNGTDLNESMMKAIMDYANMLKQHPNATVYLNAYSHGNADDLSTPRRVALNRGLAIRAVLINQGIPSTRIYLLAKGIPDTQVKDLSPDHVEMIRSDLMVKPKAVTQPQK
;
A
#
# COMPACT_ATOMS: atom_id res chain seq x y z
N MET A 1 -86.11 -5.76 -1.44
CA MET A 1 -86.21 -4.77 -0.35
C MET A 1 -84.80 -4.45 0.14
N PHE A 2 -84.44 -3.17 -0.02
CA PHE A 2 -83.50 -2.35 0.76
C PHE A 2 -82.02 -2.75 0.98
N PHE A 3 -81.18 -1.98 0.26
CA PHE A 3 -79.88 -1.39 0.58
C PHE A 3 -79.49 -1.16 2.04
N SER A 4 -78.17 -1.20 2.31
CA SER A 4 -77.40 -0.24 3.13
C SER A 4 -75.90 -0.56 2.95
N LEU A 5 -75.04 0.13 2.17
CA LEU A 5 -74.52 1.50 2.19
C LEU A 5 -74.03 2.07 3.55
N SER A 6 -72.73 1.91 3.78
CA SER A 6 -71.76 2.98 4.13
C SER A 6 -71.85 3.60 5.56
N PRO A 7 -71.13 4.69 5.89
CA PRO A 7 -69.68 4.82 6.17
C PRO A 7 -69.38 5.66 7.45
N PHE A 8 -68.20 5.57 8.08
CA PHE A 8 -67.68 6.67 8.95
C PHE A 8 -66.14 6.66 8.92
N SER A 9 -65.48 7.60 8.23
CA SER A 9 -65.15 8.99 8.60
C SER A 9 -63.95 9.05 9.57
N LEU A 10 -62.75 9.39 9.07
CA LEU A 10 -62.13 10.74 9.03
C LEU A 10 -61.71 11.29 10.40
N ILE A 11 -60.40 11.57 10.57
CA ILE A 11 -59.75 12.70 11.26
C ILE A 11 -58.23 12.50 11.00
N LYS A 12 -57.51 13.25 10.15
CA LYS A 12 -57.23 14.69 10.02
C LYS A 12 -56.28 15.24 11.10
N LYS A 13 -55.01 15.45 10.71
CA LYS A 13 -54.16 16.66 10.94
C LYS A 13 -52.80 16.42 10.25
N ARG A 14 -52.44 17.11 9.16
CA ARG A 14 -52.06 18.53 8.97
C ARG A 14 -50.91 18.98 9.86
N ASN A 15 -49.74 19.12 9.25
CA ASN A 15 -48.70 20.18 9.39
C ASN A 15 -47.38 19.60 8.85
N GLN A 16 -46.53 20.26 8.08
CA GLN A 16 -46.44 21.63 7.59
C GLN A 16 -45.41 21.63 6.44
N LEU A 17 -45.69 22.41 5.38
CA LEU A 17 -44.84 23.45 4.76
C LEU A 17 -43.32 23.20 4.60
N PHE A 18 -42.59 23.67 3.59
CA PHE A 18 -42.74 24.29 2.26
C PHE A 18 -41.27 24.42 1.76
N LEU A 19 -41.05 24.96 0.55
CA LEU A 19 -39.77 25.46 -0.02
C LEU A 19 -38.80 24.39 -0.57
N THR A 20 -38.26 24.46 -1.79
CA THR A 20 -38.37 25.41 -2.91
C THR A 20 -37.66 24.76 -4.09
N ALA A 21 -38.31 24.74 -5.26
CA ALA A 21 -37.66 24.51 -6.54
C ALA A 21 -37.33 25.88 -7.15
N ALA A 22 -36.08 26.10 -7.55
CA ALA A 22 -35.70 27.21 -8.41
C ALA A 22 -34.59 26.77 -9.37
N CYS A 23 -34.87 27.01 -10.64
CA CYS A 23 -34.08 26.74 -11.83
C CYS A 23 -32.73 27.48 -11.87
N SER A 24 -31.75 26.79 -12.46
CA SER A 24 -30.86 27.24 -13.54
C SER A 24 -30.28 28.66 -13.51
N VAL A 25 -28.95 28.78 -13.39
CA VAL A 25 -28.10 29.50 -14.36
C VAL A 25 -26.68 28.92 -14.32
N PHE A 26 -26.29 28.31 -15.44
CA PHE A 26 -24.92 27.99 -15.82
C PHE A 26 -24.33 29.26 -16.45
N VAL A 27 -23.28 29.85 -15.87
CA VAL A 27 -22.38 30.77 -16.58
C VAL A 27 -20.95 30.31 -16.33
N THR A 28 -20.34 29.92 -17.43
CA THR A 28 -18.95 29.53 -17.63
C THR A 28 -18.01 30.72 -17.41
N LEU A 29 -17.00 30.56 -16.56
CA LEU A 29 -15.78 31.36 -16.63
C LEU A 29 -14.58 30.42 -16.71
N SER A 30 -14.11 30.23 -17.95
CA SER A 30 -12.88 29.52 -18.28
C SER A 30 -11.69 30.40 -17.93
N SER A 31 -10.92 30.02 -16.92
CA SER A 31 -9.57 30.54 -16.70
C SER A 31 -8.57 29.48 -17.12
N SER A 32 -7.94 29.69 -18.28
CA SER A 32 -6.82 28.89 -18.76
C SER A 32 -5.61 29.09 -17.85
N VAL A 33 -5.28 28.11 -17.02
CA VAL A 33 -3.97 28.05 -16.35
C VAL A 33 -3.01 27.34 -17.31
N ALA A 34 -2.04 28.10 -17.82
CA ALA A 34 -0.89 27.55 -18.52
C ALA A 34 -0.07 26.70 -17.55
N ALA A 35 -0.02 25.39 -17.80
CA ALA A 35 0.83 24.46 -17.07
C ALA A 35 2.29 24.69 -17.46
N MET A 36 2.99 25.53 -16.70
CA MET A 36 4.45 25.57 -16.72
C MET A 36 4.96 24.29 -16.05
N ALA A 37 5.72 23.48 -16.79
CA ALA A 37 6.42 22.33 -16.26
C ALA A 37 7.42 22.79 -15.18
N GLN A 38 7.06 22.64 -13.91
CA GLN A 38 8.01 22.87 -12.83
C GLN A 38 8.81 21.58 -12.60
N VAL A 39 10.07 21.60 -13.04
CA VAL A 39 11.06 20.63 -12.62
C VAL A 39 11.39 20.93 -11.15
N SER A 40 10.75 20.19 -10.24
CA SER A 40 11.10 20.22 -8.83
C SER A 40 12.44 19.51 -8.63
N VAL A 41 13.53 20.28 -8.68
CA VAL A 41 14.83 19.81 -8.21
C VAL A 41 14.82 19.98 -6.69
N ASN A 42 14.92 18.87 -5.96
CA ASN A 42 15.07 18.90 -4.51
C ASN A 42 16.47 19.49 -4.18
N GLN A 43 16.57 20.82 -4.06
CA GLN A 43 17.83 21.52 -3.75
C GLN A 43 18.42 21.05 -2.42
N SER A 44 17.59 20.62 -1.47
CA SER A 44 18.03 20.08 -0.18
C SER A 44 18.80 18.77 -0.32
N ALA A 45 18.44 17.92 -1.30
CA ALA A 45 19.17 16.70 -1.63
C ALA A 45 20.46 16.96 -2.43
N LEU A 46 20.51 18.05 -3.19
CA LEU A 46 21.72 18.49 -3.90
C LEU A 46 22.75 19.11 -2.94
N ASN A 47 22.30 19.86 -1.94
CA ASN A 47 23.18 20.47 -0.95
C ASN A 47 23.77 19.44 0.03
N SER A 48 23.11 18.31 0.27
CA SER A 48 23.63 17.26 1.16
C SER A 48 24.74 16.39 0.53
N LEU A 49 24.97 16.52 -0.78
CA LEU A 49 26.07 15.85 -1.49
C LEU A 49 27.39 16.65 -1.46
N GLY A 50 27.39 17.87 -0.89
CA GLY A 50 28.54 18.79 -0.90
C GLY A 50 29.45 18.77 0.32
N ASP A 51 29.01 18.27 1.47
CA ASP A 51 29.77 18.41 2.73
C ASP A 51 30.37 17.08 3.23
N ALA A 52 31.25 16.50 2.41
CA ALA A 52 32.26 15.58 2.92
C ALA A 52 33.50 16.37 3.36
N HIS A 53 33.47 17.01 4.54
CA HIS A 53 34.61 17.21 5.45
C HIS A 53 34.29 18.21 6.59
N LYS A 54 33.95 17.70 7.79
CA LYS A 54 34.66 18.02 9.06
C LYS A 54 33.93 17.44 10.26
N THR A 55 34.53 16.38 10.79
CA THR A 55 34.40 15.89 12.16
C THR A 55 34.70 17.02 13.16
N LYS A 56 33.79 17.28 14.10
CA LYS A 56 34.14 17.74 15.45
C LYS A 56 33.04 17.37 16.46
N SER A 57 33.40 16.46 17.35
CA SER A 57 32.64 16.01 18.52
C SER A 57 32.47 17.10 19.58
N LYS A 58 31.31 17.10 20.26
CA LYS A 58 31.08 17.59 21.63
C LYS A 58 30.13 16.58 22.31
N GLU A 59 30.69 15.69 23.12
CA GLU A 59 30.73 15.76 24.59
C GLU A 59 29.42 15.28 25.24
N ILE A 60 29.38 13.98 25.58
CA ILE A 60 28.40 13.39 26.51
C ILE A 60 29.20 12.87 27.71
N LYS A 61 28.82 13.34 28.90
CA LYS A 61 29.48 13.03 30.18
C LYS A 61 28.60 12.05 30.97
N LYS A 62 29.18 10.87 31.26
CA LYS A 62 28.92 9.88 32.35
C LYS A 62 27.46 9.38 32.52
N THR A 63 27.18 8.08 32.57
CA THR A 63 27.66 7.12 33.57
C THR A 63 27.18 5.71 33.17
N SER A 64 28.06 4.71 33.07
CA SER A 64 27.72 3.33 33.44
C SER A 64 28.99 2.48 33.55
N LYS A 65 29.01 1.63 34.57
CA LYS A 65 30.13 0.86 35.09
C LYS A 65 30.56 -0.27 34.15
N GLN A 66 31.86 -0.43 33.97
CA GLN A 66 32.50 -1.65 33.47
C GLN A 66 32.54 -2.70 34.60
N PRO A 67 32.63 -4.00 34.27
CA PRO A 67 33.94 -4.61 34.43
C PRO A 67 34.43 -5.37 33.20
N GLU A 68 35.74 -5.35 33.09
CA GLU A 68 36.60 -5.83 32.04
C GLU A 68 36.95 -7.33 32.22
N LYS A 69 36.95 -8.12 31.15
CA LYS A 69 37.89 -9.25 30.98
C LYS A 69 38.04 -9.76 29.54
N LYS A 70 39.18 -9.37 28.93
CA LYS A 70 40.12 -10.16 28.10
C LYS A 70 39.61 -11.14 27.02
N ARG A 71 40.00 -10.84 25.77
CA ARG A 71 40.81 -11.63 24.79
C ARG A 71 40.40 -11.23 23.37
N ARG A 72 41.23 -11.17 22.33
CA ARG A 72 42.69 -11.18 22.13
C ARG A 72 42.83 -10.86 20.63
N THR A 73 43.70 -9.91 20.32
CA THR A 73 44.11 -9.47 18.98
C THR A 73 44.95 -10.51 18.23
N GLN A 74 44.73 -10.62 16.91
CA GLN A 74 45.72 -10.99 15.87
C GLN A 74 45.33 -10.20 14.61
N SER A 75 45.92 -9.05 14.26
CA SER A 75 47.27 -8.81 13.71
C SER A 75 47.49 -9.39 12.31
N GLN A 76 46.99 -8.70 11.29
CA GLN A 76 47.51 -8.78 9.91
C GLN A 76 48.72 -7.84 9.80
N LYS A 77 49.88 -8.40 9.43
CA LYS A 77 51.14 -7.66 9.26
C LYS A 77 51.55 -7.77 7.79
N LYS A 78 51.36 -6.69 7.04
CA LYS A 78 51.88 -6.46 5.69
C LYS A 78 53.35 -6.04 5.83
N LYS A 79 54.27 -6.71 5.13
CA LYS A 79 55.66 -6.26 4.95
C LYS A 79 56.05 -6.39 3.48
N VAL A 80 56.55 -5.30 2.94
CA VAL A 80 57.17 -5.14 1.62
C VAL A 80 58.67 -4.86 1.84
N ALA A 81 59.52 -5.49 1.04
CA ALA A 81 60.87 -5.14 0.56
C ALA A 81 61.49 -6.48 0.10
N THR A 82 62.27 -6.62 -0.99
CA THR A 82 63.38 -5.80 -1.49
C THR A 82 63.68 -6.20 -2.98
N PRO A 83 64.82 -5.86 -3.64
CA PRO A 83 64.90 -4.99 -4.82
C PRO A 83 65.33 -5.68 -6.15
N ASP A 84 65.29 -4.88 -7.21
CA ASP A 84 65.78 -5.11 -8.58
C ASP A 84 67.17 -5.76 -8.73
N ALA A 85 67.27 -6.70 -9.68
CA ALA A 85 68.48 -7.06 -10.41
C ALA A 85 68.14 -7.25 -11.91
N LYS A 86 68.86 -6.56 -12.80
CA LYS A 86 68.72 -6.56 -14.27
C LYS A 86 69.71 -7.56 -14.93
N PRO A 87 69.75 -7.77 -16.27
CA PRO A 87 69.10 -8.85 -17.03
C PRO A 87 70.09 -9.77 -17.79
N GLN A 88 69.73 -11.02 -18.13
CA GLN A 88 70.38 -11.74 -19.25
C GLN A 88 69.47 -12.83 -19.87
N PRO A 89 69.52 -13.06 -21.21
CA PRO A 89 68.47 -13.71 -21.98
C PRO A 89 68.73 -15.21 -22.22
N ALA A 90 67.66 -15.99 -22.32
CA ALA A 90 67.46 -16.98 -23.39
C ALA A 90 66.16 -17.77 -23.22
N ALA A 91 65.71 -18.26 -24.38
CA ALA A 91 64.77 -19.35 -24.62
C ALA A 91 63.27 -19.00 -24.53
N ALA A 92 62.72 -18.69 -25.71
CA ALA A 92 61.30 -18.81 -25.99
C ALA A 92 60.83 -20.24 -25.67
N LYS A 93 60.00 -20.39 -24.63
CA LYS A 93 59.23 -21.61 -24.40
C LYS A 93 58.05 -21.60 -25.38
N PRO A 94 57.75 -22.71 -26.08
CA PRO A 94 56.57 -22.81 -26.91
C PRO A 94 55.32 -22.56 -26.07
N VAL A 95 54.44 -21.69 -26.55
CA VAL A 95 53.12 -21.47 -25.96
C VAL A 95 52.33 -22.76 -26.13
N VAL A 96 52.16 -23.51 -25.05
CA VAL A 96 51.25 -24.65 -25.04
C VAL A 96 49.84 -24.08 -24.93
N LEU A 97 49.09 -24.13 -26.03
CA LEU A 97 47.68 -23.76 -26.02
C LEU A 97 46.91 -24.73 -25.11
N PRO A 98 46.01 -24.24 -24.24
CA PRO A 98 45.21 -25.11 -23.39
C PRO A 98 44.36 -26.05 -24.26
N THR A 99 44.56 -27.35 -24.09
CA THR A 99 43.76 -28.38 -24.77
C THR A 99 42.41 -28.51 -24.08
N ILE A 100 41.33 -28.36 -24.86
CA ILE A 100 39.95 -28.50 -24.39
C ILE A 100 39.65 -29.99 -24.19
N PRO A 101 39.06 -30.42 -23.06
CA PRO A 101 38.69 -31.81 -22.84
C PRO A 101 37.71 -32.28 -23.94
N PRO A 102 37.91 -33.49 -24.51
CA PRO A 102 37.22 -33.94 -25.73
C PRO A 102 35.74 -34.33 -25.54
N ALA A 103 35.18 -34.17 -24.34
CA ALA A 103 33.80 -34.57 -24.06
C ALA A 103 33.01 -33.44 -23.42
N PRO A 104 31.82 -33.09 -23.96
CA PRO A 104 30.92 -32.19 -23.27
C PRO A 104 30.48 -32.83 -21.94
N PRO A 105 30.33 -32.02 -20.87
CA PRO A 105 29.87 -32.53 -19.58
C PRO A 105 28.48 -33.18 -19.73
N PRO A 106 28.19 -34.21 -18.91
CA PRO A 106 26.87 -34.84 -18.91
C PRO A 106 25.77 -33.81 -18.69
N VAL A 107 24.70 -33.88 -19.49
CA VAL A 107 23.55 -33.00 -19.36
C VAL A 107 22.95 -33.18 -17.96
N PRO A 108 22.81 -32.10 -17.16
CA PRO A 108 22.17 -32.19 -15.87
C PRO A 108 20.73 -32.69 -16.04
N VAL A 109 20.41 -33.86 -15.47
CA VAL A 109 19.05 -34.37 -15.42
C VAL A 109 18.36 -33.72 -14.23
N PHE A 110 17.45 -32.78 -14.49
CA PHE A 110 16.56 -32.25 -13.47
C PHE A 110 15.61 -33.37 -13.04
N LYS A 111 15.68 -33.77 -11.77
CA LYS A 111 14.67 -34.67 -11.21
C LYS A 111 13.37 -33.89 -11.17
N ASP A 112 12.31 -34.46 -11.74
CA ASP A 112 10.96 -33.91 -11.59
C ASP A 112 10.66 -33.77 -10.10
N ALA A 113 10.49 -32.53 -9.66
CA ALA A 113 10.07 -32.26 -8.29
C ALA A 113 8.67 -32.86 -8.16
N ASN A 114 8.53 -33.91 -7.35
CA ASN A 114 7.25 -34.50 -7.02
C ASN A 114 6.50 -33.52 -6.09
N LEU A 115 6.01 -32.42 -6.67
CA LEU A 115 5.26 -31.38 -5.99
C LEU A 115 3.87 -31.96 -5.74
N VAL A 116 3.63 -32.41 -4.51
CA VAL A 116 2.28 -32.72 -4.03
C VAL A 116 1.51 -31.41 -3.99
N VAL A 117 0.87 -31.05 -5.11
CA VAL A 117 -0.03 -29.89 -5.17
C VAL A 117 -1.31 -30.27 -4.42
N PRO A 118 -1.69 -29.53 -3.37
CA PRO A 118 -2.96 -29.75 -2.70
C PRO A 118 -4.11 -29.62 -3.70
N LEU A 119 -4.92 -30.67 -3.85
CA LEU A 119 -6.06 -30.71 -4.77
C LEU A 119 -7.28 -29.95 -4.25
N HIS A 120 -7.29 -29.55 -2.97
CA HIS A 120 -8.38 -28.79 -2.37
C HIS A 120 -8.11 -27.28 -2.48
N PRO A 121 -9.14 -26.46 -2.71
CA PRO A 121 -8.99 -25.01 -2.67
C PRO A 121 -8.48 -24.58 -1.27
N PRO A 122 -7.64 -23.54 -1.18
CA PRO A 122 -7.18 -23.03 0.10
C PRO A 122 -8.38 -22.67 0.98
N ALA A 123 -8.30 -23.01 2.26
CA ALA A 123 -9.34 -22.66 3.22
C ALA A 123 -9.55 -21.13 3.24
N PRO A 124 -10.81 -20.66 3.36
CA PRO A 124 -11.08 -19.24 3.47
C PRO A 124 -10.36 -18.64 4.69
N PRO A 125 -9.94 -17.36 4.61
CA PRO A 125 -9.27 -16.70 5.72
C PRO A 125 -10.21 -16.64 6.94
N PRO A 126 -9.69 -16.71 8.16
CA PRO A 126 -10.52 -16.57 9.36
C PRO A 126 -11.25 -15.23 9.34
N MET A 127 -12.52 -15.24 9.74
CA MET A 127 -13.32 -14.02 9.83
C MET A 127 -12.79 -13.14 10.97
N PRO A 128 -12.55 -11.83 10.73
CA PRO A 128 -12.17 -10.92 11.80
C PRO A 128 -13.24 -10.86 12.88
N LYS A 129 -12.81 -10.75 14.14
CA LYS A 129 -13.74 -10.55 15.26
C LYS A 129 -14.25 -9.12 15.24
N VAL A 130 -15.54 -8.96 15.50
CA VAL A 130 -16.15 -7.64 15.70
C VAL A 130 -15.89 -7.21 17.14
N VAL A 131 -15.39 -5.99 17.32
CA VAL A 131 -15.10 -5.39 18.62
C VAL A 131 -16.01 -4.18 18.81
N ASN A 132 -16.98 -4.29 19.73
CA ASN A 132 -18.00 -3.26 19.92
C ASN A 132 -17.45 -1.96 20.52
N GLU A 133 -16.34 -2.06 21.25
CA GLU A 133 -15.61 -0.94 21.84
C GLU A 133 -14.79 -0.13 20.79
N ALA A 134 -14.66 -0.61 19.56
CA ALA A 134 -13.85 0.05 18.53
C ALA A 134 -14.54 1.33 18.00
N LYS A 135 -13.86 2.47 18.14
CA LYS A 135 -14.40 3.83 17.91
C LYS A 135 -14.41 4.31 16.45
N GLY A 136 -14.38 3.42 15.49
CA GLY A 136 -14.27 3.88 14.11
C GLY A 136 -15.61 4.22 13.44
N GLU A 137 -15.53 4.93 12.33
CA GLU A 137 -16.66 5.54 11.62
C GLU A 137 -16.71 5.02 10.18
N VAL A 138 -17.89 4.99 9.57
CA VAL A 138 -18.06 4.69 8.14
C VAL A 138 -18.65 5.90 7.45
N ARG A 139 -18.01 6.34 6.37
CA ARG A 139 -18.54 7.37 5.46
C ARG A 139 -18.67 6.78 4.07
N ALA A 140 -19.89 6.45 3.66
CA ALA A 140 -20.18 6.00 2.31
C ALA A 140 -20.49 7.20 1.40
N THR A 141 -19.79 7.31 0.28
CA THR A 141 -20.10 8.28 -0.78
C THR A 141 -20.49 7.55 -2.06
N LYS A 142 -20.90 8.30 -3.10
CA LYS A 142 -21.24 7.72 -4.40
C LYS A 142 -20.03 7.07 -5.11
N LEU A 143 -18.81 7.51 -4.82
CA LEU A 143 -17.59 7.07 -5.50
C LEU A 143 -16.79 6.03 -4.70
N HIS A 144 -16.76 6.16 -3.38
CA HIS A 144 -16.00 5.28 -2.51
C HIS A 144 -16.65 5.13 -1.13
N THR A 145 -16.37 4.01 -0.47
CA THR A 145 -16.71 3.80 0.94
C THR A 145 -15.45 4.00 1.77
N LEU A 146 -15.51 4.91 2.72
CA LEU A 146 -14.40 5.26 3.60
C LEU A 146 -14.66 4.65 4.99
N LEU A 147 -13.70 3.88 5.48
CA LEU A 147 -13.70 3.36 6.85
C LEU A 147 -12.63 4.11 7.64
N ILE A 148 -13.04 4.80 8.69
CA ILE A 148 -12.16 5.57 9.56
C ILE A 148 -11.94 4.77 10.84
N PHE A 149 -10.68 4.57 11.20
CA PHE A 149 -10.27 3.82 12.38
C PHE A 149 -9.86 4.77 13.50
N ASP A 150 -9.81 4.22 14.71
CA ASP A 150 -9.17 4.89 15.84
C ASP A 150 -7.64 4.90 15.67
N ASP A 151 -6.99 5.74 16.46
CA ASP A 151 -5.53 5.87 16.49
C ASP A 151 -4.87 4.50 16.70
N ASN A 152 -4.06 4.06 15.73
CA ASN A 152 -3.37 2.76 15.72
C ASN A 152 -4.31 1.53 15.76
N GLY A 153 -5.63 1.71 15.78
CA GLY A 153 -6.61 0.65 15.88
C GLY A 153 -6.76 -0.11 14.57
N THR A 154 -6.87 -1.44 14.64
CA THR A 154 -7.11 -2.32 13.47
C THR A 154 -8.45 -3.06 13.53
N ASP A 155 -9.18 -2.89 14.62
CA ASP A 155 -10.40 -3.65 14.88
C ASP A 155 -11.60 -3.06 14.16
N LEU A 156 -12.52 -3.93 13.78
CA LEU A 156 -13.77 -3.56 13.10
C LEU A 156 -14.90 -3.53 14.13
N ASN A 157 -15.69 -2.47 14.12
CA ASN A 157 -16.96 -2.43 14.84
C ASN A 157 -18.11 -2.99 13.99
N GLU A 158 -19.29 -3.11 14.61
CA GLU A 158 -20.48 -3.65 13.95
C GLU A 158 -20.90 -2.82 12.72
N SER A 159 -20.81 -1.49 12.81
CA SER A 159 -21.16 -0.58 11.71
C SER A 159 -20.26 -0.77 10.49
N MET A 160 -18.94 -0.86 10.71
CA MET A 160 -17.97 -1.17 9.65
C MET A 160 -18.20 -2.54 9.06
N MET A 161 -18.38 -3.56 9.91
CA MET A 161 -18.62 -4.93 9.44
C MET A 161 -19.86 -4.95 8.52
N LYS A 162 -20.95 -4.30 8.93
CA LYS A 162 -22.15 -4.16 8.11
C LYS A 162 -21.87 -3.44 6.79
N ALA A 163 -21.16 -2.31 6.82
CA ALA A 163 -20.83 -1.56 5.62
C ALA A 163 -19.98 -2.37 4.62
N ILE A 164 -19.02 -3.19 5.11
CA ILE A 164 -18.22 -4.07 4.27
C ILE A 164 -19.09 -5.17 3.64
N MET A 165 -20.03 -5.73 4.41
CA MET A 165 -20.98 -6.73 3.88
C MET A 165 -21.93 -6.14 2.82
N ASP A 166 -22.47 -4.95 3.07
CA ASP A 166 -23.29 -4.22 2.10
C ASP A 166 -22.50 -3.92 0.82
N TYR A 167 -21.23 -3.52 0.96
CA TYR A 167 -20.32 -3.31 -0.15
C TYR A 167 -20.04 -4.60 -0.94
N ALA A 168 -19.86 -5.74 -0.24
CA ALA A 168 -19.69 -7.04 -0.88
C ALA A 168 -20.92 -7.43 -1.71
N ASN A 169 -22.13 -7.19 -1.18
CA ASN A 169 -23.37 -7.45 -1.92
C ASN A 169 -23.48 -6.59 -3.18
N MET A 170 -23.10 -5.32 -3.10
CA MET A 170 -22.99 -4.46 -4.27
C MET A 170 -21.95 -4.98 -5.28
N LEU A 171 -20.78 -5.46 -4.84
CA LEU A 171 -19.77 -6.05 -5.74
C LEU A 171 -20.26 -7.31 -6.48
N LYS A 172 -21.13 -8.10 -5.85
CA LYS A 172 -21.75 -9.28 -6.50
C LYS A 172 -22.65 -8.88 -7.67
N GLN A 173 -23.33 -7.73 -7.56
CA GLN A 173 -24.16 -7.18 -8.63
C GLN A 173 -23.34 -6.62 -9.81
N HIS A 174 -22.05 -6.34 -9.59
CA HIS A 174 -21.13 -5.82 -10.60
C HIS A 174 -19.96 -6.79 -10.84
N PRO A 175 -20.17 -7.93 -11.52
CA PRO A 175 -19.18 -9.01 -11.61
C PRO A 175 -17.86 -8.62 -12.29
N ASN A 176 -17.88 -7.63 -13.19
CA ASN A 176 -16.69 -7.14 -13.89
C ASN A 176 -15.91 -6.07 -13.09
N ALA A 177 -16.48 -5.60 -11.98
CA ALA A 177 -15.86 -4.55 -11.18
C ALA A 177 -14.86 -5.16 -10.18
N THR A 178 -13.77 -4.47 -9.96
CA THR A 178 -12.72 -4.83 -9.00
C THR A 178 -12.75 -3.83 -7.85
N VAL A 179 -12.36 -4.24 -6.64
CA VAL A 179 -12.20 -3.31 -5.51
C VAL A 179 -10.73 -3.03 -5.23
N TYR A 180 -10.42 -1.75 -5.07
CA TYR A 180 -9.14 -1.25 -4.57
C TYR A 180 -9.33 -0.82 -3.11
N LEU A 181 -8.54 -1.42 -2.23
CA LEU A 181 -8.46 -1.09 -0.82
C LEU A 181 -7.19 -0.27 -0.60
N ASN A 182 -7.31 1.06 -0.55
CA ASN A 182 -6.19 1.92 -0.20
C ASN A 182 -6.19 2.10 1.32
N ALA A 183 -5.24 1.47 2.00
CA ALA A 183 -5.15 1.54 3.45
C ALA A 183 -4.07 2.53 3.89
N TYR A 184 -4.44 3.38 4.84
CA TYR A 184 -3.60 4.41 5.43
C TYR A 184 -3.54 4.27 6.94
N SER A 185 -2.53 4.92 7.52
CA SER A 185 -2.35 5.05 8.95
C SER A 185 -1.63 6.35 9.25
N HIS A 186 -1.92 6.97 10.39
CA HIS A 186 -1.02 7.98 10.91
C HIS A 186 0.35 7.33 11.24
N GLY A 187 1.38 8.17 11.30
CA GLY A 187 2.73 7.76 11.67
C GLY A 187 3.72 8.89 11.45
N ASN A 188 4.99 8.61 11.75
CA ASN A 188 6.09 9.55 11.59
C ASN A 188 6.82 9.31 10.27
N ALA A 189 7.23 10.37 9.57
CA ALA A 189 7.97 10.25 8.32
C ALA A 189 9.34 9.57 8.49
N ASP A 190 9.92 9.61 9.69
CA ASP A 190 11.19 8.95 10.02
C ASP A 190 11.08 7.43 10.15
N ASP A 191 9.88 6.90 10.43
CA ASP A 191 9.60 5.46 10.48
C ASP A 191 8.35 5.12 9.64
N LEU A 192 8.59 4.85 8.37
CA LEU A 192 7.55 4.44 7.42
C LEU A 192 7.11 2.98 7.59
N SER A 193 7.87 2.17 8.35
CA SER A 193 7.60 0.74 8.51
C SER A 193 6.36 0.51 9.37
N THR A 194 6.28 1.21 10.50
CA THR A 194 5.17 1.10 11.45
C THR A 194 3.80 1.45 10.84
N PRO A 195 3.57 2.64 10.24
CA PRO A 195 2.26 2.98 9.64
C PRO A 195 1.89 2.05 8.49
N ARG A 196 2.86 1.57 7.71
CA ARG A 196 2.59 0.62 6.62
C ARG A 196 2.13 -0.75 7.15
N ARG A 197 2.72 -1.23 8.25
CA ARG A 197 2.27 -2.47 8.92
C ARG A 197 0.84 -2.34 9.46
N VAL A 198 0.53 -1.23 10.12
CA VAL A 198 -0.83 -0.97 10.65
C VAL A 198 -1.85 -0.88 9.50
N ALA A 199 -1.55 -0.11 8.47
CA ALA A 199 -2.39 0.00 7.28
C ALA A 199 -2.63 -1.37 6.61
N LEU A 200 -1.58 -2.20 6.50
CA LEU A 200 -1.72 -3.55 5.95
C LEU A 200 -2.67 -4.41 6.80
N ASN A 201 -2.55 -4.39 8.12
CA ASN A 201 -3.42 -5.16 9.01
C ASN A 201 -4.90 -4.76 8.85
N ARG A 202 -5.21 -3.46 8.79
CA ARG A 202 -6.58 -2.95 8.52
C ARG A 202 -7.11 -3.48 7.20
N GLY A 203 -6.31 -3.38 6.15
CA GLY A 203 -6.66 -3.87 4.82
C GLY A 203 -6.87 -5.38 4.76
N LEU A 204 -6.06 -6.16 5.48
CA LEU A 204 -6.20 -7.62 5.55
C LEU A 204 -7.48 -8.04 6.28
N ALA A 205 -7.86 -7.33 7.35
CA ALA A 205 -9.14 -7.57 8.02
C ALA A 205 -10.31 -7.38 7.04
N ILE A 206 -10.36 -6.25 6.33
CA ILE A 206 -11.41 -5.97 5.35
C ILE A 206 -11.39 -7.00 4.21
N ARG A 207 -10.21 -7.34 3.68
CA ARG A 207 -10.06 -8.36 2.63
C ARG A 207 -10.56 -9.73 3.09
N ALA A 208 -10.29 -10.12 4.32
CA ALA A 208 -10.80 -11.38 4.87
C ALA A 208 -12.33 -11.40 4.90
N VAL A 209 -12.98 -10.32 5.32
CA VAL A 209 -14.45 -10.21 5.28
C VAL A 209 -14.98 -10.35 3.85
N LEU A 210 -14.41 -9.62 2.89
CA LEU A 210 -14.84 -9.69 1.49
C LEU A 210 -14.71 -11.10 0.89
N ILE A 211 -13.60 -11.80 1.18
CA ILE A 211 -13.41 -13.18 0.72
C ILE A 211 -14.43 -14.12 1.37
N ASN A 212 -14.69 -13.97 2.68
CA ASN A 212 -15.72 -14.76 3.37
C ASN A 212 -17.13 -14.48 2.82
N GLN A 213 -17.38 -13.29 2.29
CA GLN A 213 -18.62 -12.96 1.59
C GLN A 213 -18.70 -13.55 0.17
N GLY A 214 -17.69 -14.30 -0.28
CA GLY A 214 -17.65 -14.95 -1.59
C GLY A 214 -17.13 -14.05 -2.72
N ILE A 215 -16.48 -12.92 -2.40
CA ILE A 215 -15.79 -12.11 -3.41
C ILE A 215 -14.47 -12.80 -3.77
N PRO A 216 -14.21 -13.10 -5.06
CA PRO A 216 -12.96 -13.70 -5.49
C PRO A 216 -11.76 -12.86 -5.08
N SER A 217 -10.72 -13.50 -4.54
CA SER A 217 -9.49 -12.83 -4.10
C SER A 217 -8.77 -12.08 -5.24
N THR A 218 -8.98 -12.51 -6.48
CA THR A 218 -8.49 -11.88 -7.72
C THR A 218 -9.15 -10.54 -8.04
N ARG A 219 -10.30 -10.24 -7.42
CA ARG A 219 -11.03 -8.97 -7.58
C ARG A 219 -10.77 -7.99 -6.44
N ILE A 220 -9.89 -8.33 -5.49
CA ILE A 220 -9.60 -7.51 -4.31
C ILE A 220 -8.12 -7.14 -4.32
N TYR A 221 -7.84 -5.88 -4.66
CA TYR A 221 -6.49 -5.31 -4.64
C TYR A 221 -6.31 -4.50 -3.37
N LEU A 222 -5.37 -4.94 -2.52
CA LEU A 222 -5.02 -4.25 -1.29
C LEU A 222 -3.69 -3.51 -1.47
N LEU A 223 -3.69 -2.21 -1.21
CA LEU A 223 -2.52 -1.35 -1.21
C LEU A 223 -2.34 -0.71 0.17
N ALA A 224 -1.32 -1.16 0.91
CA ALA A 224 -0.91 -0.55 2.18
C ALA A 224 -0.01 0.66 1.91
N LYS A 225 -0.62 1.84 1.80
CA LYS A 225 0.10 3.08 1.50
C LYS A 225 0.87 3.60 2.71
N GLY A 226 0.35 3.40 3.92
CA GLY A 226 0.97 3.90 5.15
C GLY A 226 0.54 5.34 5.41
N ILE A 227 1.48 6.26 5.57
CA ILE A 227 1.17 7.67 5.80
C ILE A 227 0.54 8.26 4.53
N PRO A 228 -0.60 8.97 4.62
CA PRO A 228 -1.20 9.62 3.45
C PRO A 228 -0.30 10.73 2.91
N ASP A 229 -0.11 10.76 1.58
CA ASP A 229 0.74 11.76 0.89
C ASP A 229 0.20 13.20 1.05
N THR A 230 -1.10 13.35 1.22
CA THR A 230 -1.77 14.63 1.42
C THR A 230 -2.75 14.48 2.56
N GLN A 231 -2.57 15.29 3.60
CA GLN A 231 -3.48 15.33 4.73
C GLN A 231 -4.68 16.20 4.36
N VAL A 232 -5.84 15.56 4.21
CA VAL A 232 -7.10 16.24 3.93
C VAL A 232 -7.68 16.75 5.24
N LYS A 233 -8.07 18.03 5.26
CA LYS A 233 -8.71 18.63 6.43
C LYS A 233 -10.01 17.87 6.74
N ASP A 234 -10.26 17.57 8.01
CA ASP A 234 -11.44 16.85 8.50
C ASP A 234 -11.53 15.35 8.11
N LEU A 235 -10.42 14.78 7.64
CA LEU A 235 -10.25 13.34 7.42
C LEU A 235 -9.15 12.79 8.33
N SER A 236 -9.50 11.81 9.16
CA SER A 236 -8.50 11.09 9.96
C SER A 236 -7.48 10.41 9.05
N PRO A 237 -6.17 10.49 9.33
CA PRO A 237 -5.14 9.75 8.59
C PRO A 237 -5.29 8.22 8.71
N ASP A 238 -5.99 7.74 9.74
CA ASP A 238 -6.29 6.33 9.95
C ASP A 238 -7.56 5.93 9.22
N HIS A 239 -7.44 5.63 7.93
CA HIS A 239 -8.59 5.22 7.15
C HIS A 239 -8.24 4.19 6.06
N VAL A 240 -9.27 3.50 5.60
CA VAL A 240 -9.22 2.65 4.42
C VAL A 240 -10.28 3.12 3.43
N GLU A 241 -9.85 3.38 2.19
CA GLU A 241 -10.74 3.69 1.09
C GLU A 241 -11.06 2.41 0.31
N MET A 242 -12.33 2.13 0.13
CA MET A 242 -12.83 1.05 -0.72
C MET A 242 -13.40 1.64 -2.01
N ILE A 243 -12.66 1.49 -3.10
CA ILE A 243 -12.96 2.12 -4.38
C ILE A 243 -13.26 1.03 -5.41
N ARG A 244 -14.37 1.18 -6.13
CA ARG A 244 -14.77 0.25 -7.18
C ARG A 244 -14.19 0.69 -8.52
N SER A 245 -13.63 -0.25 -9.29
CA SER A 245 -12.86 0.06 -10.51
C SER A 245 -13.66 0.73 -11.63
N ASP A 246 -14.96 0.47 -11.69
CA ASP A 246 -15.91 1.09 -12.63
C ASP A 246 -16.31 2.51 -12.25
N LEU A 247 -16.11 2.90 -10.98
CA LEU A 247 -16.32 4.26 -10.48
C LEU A 247 -15.05 5.10 -10.51
N MET A 248 -13.89 4.49 -10.77
CA MET A 248 -12.64 5.22 -10.99
C MET A 248 -12.70 5.95 -12.32
N VAL A 249 -12.42 7.26 -12.30
CA VAL A 249 -12.22 8.03 -13.52
C VAL A 249 -11.00 7.45 -14.23
N LYS A 250 -11.22 6.70 -15.31
CA LYS A 250 -10.12 6.20 -16.13
C LYS A 250 -9.34 7.40 -16.67
N PRO A 251 -8.00 7.46 -16.52
CA PRO A 251 -7.23 8.46 -17.22
C PRO A 251 -7.51 8.31 -18.71
N LYS A 252 -7.95 9.40 -19.35
CA LYS A 252 -8.24 9.45 -20.79
C LYS A 252 -6.97 9.01 -21.52
N ALA A 253 -7.03 7.88 -22.22
CA ALA A 253 -5.90 7.40 -23.00
C ALA A 253 -5.46 8.52 -23.94
N VAL A 254 -4.21 8.96 -23.80
CA VAL A 254 -3.60 9.90 -24.74
C VAL A 254 -3.45 9.14 -26.05
N THR A 255 -4.38 9.36 -26.98
CA THR A 255 -4.22 8.98 -28.38
C THR A 255 -2.97 9.68 -28.88
N GLN A 256 -1.85 8.97 -28.92
CA GLN A 256 -0.66 9.45 -29.60
C GLN A 256 -1.02 9.59 -31.08
N PRO A 257 -0.92 10.78 -31.69
CA PRO A 257 -1.05 10.89 -33.13
C PRO A 257 0.11 10.11 -33.75
N GLN A 258 -0.21 9.07 -34.52
CA GLN A 258 0.76 8.47 -35.43
C GLN A 258 1.22 9.56 -36.38
N LYS A 259 2.53 9.80 -36.40
CA LYS A 259 3.20 10.70 -37.33
C LYS A 259 3.73 9.88 -38.51
#